data_AF-A0A846B9U8-F1
#
_entry.id   AF-A0A846B9U8-F1
#
_cell.length_a   1.000
_cell.length_b   1.000
_cell.length_c   1.000
_cell.angle_alpha   90.00
_cell.angle_beta   90.00
_cell.angle_gamma   90.00
#
_symmetry.space_group_name_H-M   'P 1'
#
loop_
_entity.id
_entity.type
_entity.pdbx_description
1 polymer ?
#
loop_
_entity_poly.entity_id
_entity_poly.type
_entity_poly.pdbx_seq_one_letter_code
_entity_poly.pdbx_strand_id
1 'polypeptide(L)'
;MTFEELEELAKEEDKLQQNNLLVKEEDIRQNQRLVAAMKAARLTVDQASLVVNSYFKRQAFEKIAYNKIDMSLEKSVQWNIFPSDDISISEEKKKLIEVSRLLGPRWNAFAFLAFTYLFQVTESLRINSTELNNYSDSWAAVIYSGQKTIATISSMDLEQDKVLQLEKGLYHITYRFYTDGDDLYCPEVTIDDKWHIPAYKYTEYRKKNDYMFDVIEKNRHSLYLWQQYYVFHWLKNITQYDEKRFTQEWMPVPNPDTYYSYGYLEKGQGIQMKIEKRTMEKFRIYVMFLNQMSIPILRERVREDRYVSPRIREDGAYFIRFVYRGKLEEVEPAIYMIETTPLMITGMIAYEHNF
;
A
#
# COMPACT_ATOMS: atom_id res chain seq x y z
N MET A 1 -6.54 24.88 8.77
CA MET A 1 -7.67 24.75 7.84
C MET A 1 -8.94 24.66 8.65
N THR A 2 -9.92 25.52 8.37
CA THR A 2 -11.27 25.42 8.92
C THR A 2 -12.10 24.41 8.12
N PHE A 3 -13.29 24.05 8.60
CA PHE A 3 -14.20 23.24 7.78
C PHE A 3 -14.65 24.00 6.53
N GLU A 4 -14.85 25.30 6.63
CA GLU A 4 -15.28 26.15 5.51
C GLU A 4 -14.20 26.17 4.42
N GLU A 5 -12.93 26.29 4.80
CA GLU A 5 -11.80 26.21 3.85
C GLU A 5 -11.72 24.83 3.17
N LEU A 6 -11.89 23.74 3.93
CA LEU A 6 -11.87 22.39 3.36
C LEU A 6 -13.09 22.12 2.46
N GLU A 7 -14.27 22.64 2.82
CA GLU A 7 -15.48 22.56 2.00
C GLU A 7 -15.36 23.38 0.72
N GLU A 8 -14.76 24.57 0.75
CA GLU A 8 -14.53 25.37 -0.46
C GLU A 8 -13.49 24.71 -1.38
N LEU A 9 -12.39 24.18 -0.83
CA LEU A 9 -11.42 23.38 -1.61
C LEU A 9 -12.10 22.17 -2.26
N ALA A 10 -12.95 21.46 -1.51
CA ALA A 10 -13.72 20.34 -2.01
C ALA A 10 -14.70 20.76 -3.12
N LYS A 11 -15.41 21.88 -2.96
CA LYS A 11 -16.34 22.39 -3.98
C LYS A 11 -15.62 22.89 -5.23
N GLU A 12 -14.46 23.52 -5.08
CA GLU A 12 -13.62 23.96 -6.21
C GLU A 12 -13.14 22.74 -7.01
N GLU A 13 -12.70 21.69 -6.32
CA GLU A 13 -12.34 20.42 -6.94
C GLU A 13 -13.55 19.73 -7.59
N ASP A 14 -14.70 19.65 -6.92
CA ASP A 14 -15.93 19.05 -7.47
C ASP A 14 -16.38 19.80 -8.74
N LYS A 15 -16.30 21.15 -8.76
CA LYS A 15 -16.59 21.97 -9.95
C LYS A 15 -15.63 21.67 -11.11
N LEU A 16 -14.35 21.43 -10.82
CA LEU A 16 -13.36 21.02 -11.81
C LEU A 16 -13.62 19.58 -12.32
N GLN A 17 -14.35 18.76 -11.56
CA GLN A 17 -14.52 17.33 -11.79
C GLN A 17 -15.93 16.89 -12.23
N GLN A 18 -16.91 17.79 -12.32
CA GLN A 18 -18.30 17.49 -12.72
C GLN A 18 -18.47 16.80 -14.09
N ASN A 19 -17.39 16.59 -14.85
CA ASN A 19 -17.35 15.79 -16.07
C ASN A 19 -16.87 14.33 -15.90
N ASN A 20 -16.50 13.88 -14.69
CA ASN A 20 -15.92 12.55 -14.45
C ASN A 20 -16.84 11.60 -13.65
N LEU A 21 -17.18 10.47 -14.29
CA LEU A 21 -18.27 9.51 -14.01
C LEU A 21 -18.07 8.56 -12.78
N LEU A 22 -17.27 8.92 -11.78
CA LEU A 22 -16.78 7.95 -10.78
C LEU A 22 -17.34 8.09 -9.36
N VAL A 23 -18.12 9.15 -9.06
CA VAL A 23 -18.72 9.33 -7.72
C VAL A 23 -20.22 9.52 -7.83
N LYS A 24 -20.98 8.79 -7.01
CA LYS A 24 -22.43 8.91 -6.98
C LYS A 24 -22.81 10.14 -6.17
N GLU A 25 -23.83 10.86 -6.63
CA GLU A 25 -24.40 12.00 -5.91
C GLU A 25 -24.82 11.64 -4.47
N GLU A 26 -25.21 10.39 -4.24
CA GLU A 26 -25.54 9.84 -2.92
C GLU A 26 -24.33 9.85 -1.96
N ASP A 27 -23.14 9.48 -2.42
CA ASP A 27 -21.92 9.48 -1.60
C ASP A 27 -21.56 10.92 -1.18
N ILE A 28 -21.73 11.88 -2.09
CA ILE A 28 -21.52 13.32 -1.83
C ILE A 28 -22.50 13.81 -0.75
N ARG A 29 -23.80 13.51 -0.90
CA ARG A 29 -24.82 13.90 0.09
C ARG A 29 -24.57 13.26 1.45
N GLN A 30 -24.11 12.02 1.49
CA GLN A 30 -23.79 11.32 2.72
C GLN A 30 -22.57 11.93 3.43
N ASN A 31 -21.53 12.31 2.69
CA ASN A 31 -20.40 13.06 3.22
C ASN A 31 -20.83 14.40 3.82
N GLN A 32 -21.66 15.17 3.11
CA GLN A 32 -22.16 16.46 3.61
C GLN A 32 -22.93 16.30 4.93
N ARG A 33 -23.74 15.24 5.07
CA ARG A 33 -24.42 14.93 6.34
C ARG A 33 -23.46 14.58 7.46
N LEU A 34 -22.43 13.78 7.16
CA LEU A 34 -21.41 13.39 8.12
C LEU A 34 -20.63 14.62 8.61
N VAL A 35 -20.21 15.49 7.68
CA VAL A 35 -19.53 16.76 7.98
C VAL A 35 -20.40 17.69 8.82
N ALA A 36 -21.69 17.83 8.49
CA ALA A 36 -22.62 18.64 9.28
C ALA A 36 -22.76 18.11 10.72
N ALA A 37 -22.83 16.79 10.90
CA ALA A 37 -22.86 16.16 12.23
C ALA A 37 -21.54 16.39 13.00
N MET A 38 -20.39 16.37 12.32
CA MET A 38 -19.08 16.63 12.92
C MET A 38 -18.90 18.08 13.34
N LYS A 39 -19.38 19.03 12.52
CA LYS A 39 -19.46 20.46 12.88
C LYS A 39 -20.32 20.65 14.14
N ALA A 40 -21.50 20.02 14.17
CA ALA A 40 -22.38 20.07 15.35
C ALA A 40 -21.72 19.49 16.60
N ALA A 41 -20.92 18.44 16.45
CA ALA A 41 -20.14 17.82 17.52
C ALA A 41 -18.84 18.58 17.89
N ARG A 42 -18.53 19.70 17.20
CA ARG A 42 -17.33 20.52 17.41
C ARG A 42 -16.02 19.73 17.28
N LEU A 43 -15.98 18.75 16.38
CA LEU A 43 -14.73 18.05 16.06
C LEU A 43 -13.76 18.99 15.36
N THR A 44 -12.46 18.77 15.54
CA THR A 44 -11.44 19.33 14.65
C THR A 44 -11.51 18.67 13.26
N VAL A 45 -10.95 19.31 12.24
CA VAL A 45 -10.91 18.75 10.87
C VAL A 45 -10.21 17.39 10.84
N ASP A 46 -9.16 17.19 11.63
CA ASP A 46 -8.43 15.93 11.70
C ASP A 46 -9.25 14.82 12.36
N GLN A 47 -9.98 15.15 13.44
CA GLN A 47 -10.91 14.22 14.09
C GLN A 47 -12.06 13.85 13.16
N ALA A 48 -12.59 14.82 12.42
CA ALA A 48 -13.63 14.58 11.42
C ALA A 48 -13.13 13.67 10.28
N SER A 49 -11.95 13.96 9.73
CA SER A 49 -11.32 13.15 8.69
C SER A 49 -11.04 11.72 9.15
N LEU A 50 -10.59 11.52 10.40
CA LEU A 50 -10.40 10.19 10.97
C LEU A 50 -11.72 9.39 11.07
N VAL A 51 -12.81 10.05 11.45
CA VAL A 51 -14.14 9.43 11.55
C VAL A 51 -14.71 9.14 10.16
N VAL A 52 -14.55 10.05 9.19
CA VAL A 52 -14.89 9.82 7.77
C VAL A 52 -14.15 8.57 7.29
N ASN A 53 -12.83 8.52 7.46
CA ASN A 53 -12.00 7.39 7.06
C ASN A 53 -12.48 6.07 7.70
N SER A 54 -12.76 6.08 9.01
CA SER A 54 -13.23 4.90 9.74
C SER A 54 -14.60 4.42 9.22
N TYR A 55 -15.51 5.34 8.95
CA TYR A 55 -16.84 5.05 8.39
C TYR A 55 -16.73 4.41 7.01
N PHE A 56 -15.95 5.02 6.11
CA PHE A 56 -15.77 4.53 4.75
C PHE A 56 -14.98 3.23 4.69
N LYS A 57 -13.94 3.06 5.52
CA LYS A 57 -13.25 1.77 5.69
C LYS A 57 -14.27 0.69 6.03
N ARG A 58 -15.13 0.91 7.04
CA ARG A 58 -16.17 -0.06 7.43
C ARG A 58 -17.13 -0.41 6.28
N GLN A 59 -17.65 0.60 5.58
CA GLN A 59 -18.53 0.38 4.42
C GLN A 59 -17.83 -0.41 3.29
N ALA A 60 -16.57 -0.09 3.00
CA ALA A 60 -15.76 -0.80 2.03
C ALA A 60 -15.55 -2.27 2.44
N PHE A 61 -15.22 -2.50 3.71
CA PHE A 61 -15.04 -3.83 4.26
C PHE A 61 -16.32 -4.66 4.19
N GLU A 62 -17.47 -4.10 4.55
CA GLU A 62 -18.77 -4.78 4.46
C GLU A 62 -19.05 -5.19 3.00
N LYS A 63 -18.82 -4.31 2.02
CA LYS A 63 -19.00 -4.61 0.59
C LYS A 63 -18.01 -5.66 0.06
N ILE A 64 -16.74 -5.61 0.47
CA ILE A 64 -15.70 -6.56 0.05
C ILE A 64 -15.92 -7.93 0.68
N ALA A 65 -16.27 -7.98 1.96
CA ALA A 65 -16.59 -9.22 2.67
C ALA A 65 -17.81 -9.92 2.03
N TYR A 66 -18.82 -9.15 1.62
CA TYR A 66 -19.98 -9.69 0.91
C TYR A 66 -19.61 -10.27 -0.46
N ASN A 67 -18.80 -9.56 -1.26
CA ASN A 67 -18.40 -10.01 -2.59
C ASN A 67 -17.40 -11.19 -2.58
N LYS A 68 -16.61 -11.37 -1.51
CA LYS A 68 -15.64 -12.48 -1.39
C LYS A 68 -16.30 -13.83 -1.11
N ILE A 69 -17.55 -13.87 -0.64
CA ILE A 69 -18.25 -15.11 -0.27
C ILE A 69 -18.90 -15.79 -1.49
N ASP A 70 -19.22 -15.04 -2.55
CA ASP A 70 -20.04 -15.53 -3.68
C ASP A 70 -19.21 -16.02 -4.89
N MET A 71 -17.89 -16.13 -4.72
CA MET A 71 -16.98 -16.51 -5.80
C MET A 71 -16.73 -18.03 -5.79
N SER A 72 -17.16 -18.70 -6.85
CA SER A 72 -17.11 -20.17 -6.98
C SER A 72 -15.71 -20.75 -6.76
N LEU A 73 -15.67 -21.92 -6.12
CA LEU A 73 -14.45 -22.70 -5.86
C LEU A 73 -13.61 -22.94 -7.13
N GLU A 74 -14.21 -22.98 -8.32
CA GLU A 74 -13.48 -23.14 -9.60
C GLU A 74 -12.60 -21.93 -9.95
N LYS A 75 -13.00 -20.69 -9.61
CA LYS A 75 -12.17 -19.49 -9.80
C LYS A 75 -11.06 -19.35 -8.75
N SER A 76 -11.05 -20.19 -7.72
CA SER A 76 -10.11 -20.09 -6.59
C SER A 76 -8.70 -20.61 -6.89
N VAL A 77 -8.53 -21.32 -8.01
CA VAL A 77 -7.27 -22.01 -8.36
C VAL A 77 -6.46 -21.25 -9.42
N GLN A 78 -6.44 -19.91 -9.33
CA GLN A 78 -5.64 -19.07 -10.22
C GLN A 78 -5.12 -17.82 -9.52
N TRP A 79 -4.02 -17.28 -10.04
CA TRP A 79 -3.51 -15.98 -9.66
C TRP A 79 -4.39 -14.86 -10.23
N ASN A 80 -4.74 -13.91 -9.37
CA ASN A 80 -5.38 -12.66 -9.76
C ASN A 80 -4.35 -11.55 -9.67
N ILE A 81 -4.15 -10.88 -10.80
CA ILE A 81 -3.16 -9.82 -10.92
C ILE A 81 -3.85 -8.46 -10.75
N PHE A 82 -3.22 -7.59 -9.97
CA PHE A 82 -3.67 -6.21 -9.82
C PHE A 82 -2.55 -5.27 -10.27
N PRO A 83 -2.74 -4.37 -11.24
CA PRO A 83 -3.95 -4.19 -12.06
C PRO A 83 -4.08 -5.27 -13.15
N SER A 84 -5.31 -5.57 -13.58
CA SER A 84 -5.59 -6.58 -14.61
C SER A 84 -5.33 -6.07 -16.05
N ASP A 85 -5.12 -6.99 -17.00
CA ASP A 85 -4.80 -6.70 -18.40
C ASP A 85 -5.72 -5.73 -19.10
N ASP A 86 -7.00 -5.74 -18.74
CA ASP A 86 -7.99 -5.14 -19.60
C ASP A 86 -7.99 -3.61 -19.53
N ILE A 87 -7.70 -2.88 -18.45
CA ILE A 87 -7.72 -1.37 -18.38
C ILE A 87 -8.99 -0.61 -18.89
N SER A 88 -9.77 -1.11 -19.86
CA SER A 88 -11.05 -0.53 -20.26
C SER A 88 -11.95 -0.45 -19.04
N ILE A 89 -12.53 0.72 -18.81
CA ILE A 89 -13.20 1.07 -17.54
C ILE A 89 -14.58 0.40 -17.52
N SER A 90 -14.62 -0.92 -17.40
CA SER A 90 -15.84 -1.65 -17.09
C SER A 90 -16.33 -1.26 -15.69
N GLU A 91 -17.63 -1.40 -15.44
CA GLU A 91 -18.23 -1.11 -14.12
C GLU A 91 -17.56 -1.90 -12.98
N GLU A 92 -17.05 -3.09 -13.26
CA GLU A 92 -16.28 -3.88 -12.30
C GLU A 92 -14.92 -3.26 -11.96
N LYS A 93 -14.23 -2.67 -12.94
CA LYS A 93 -12.98 -1.94 -12.67
C LYS A 93 -13.20 -0.63 -11.95
N LYS A 94 -14.32 0.07 -12.19
CA LYS A 94 -14.72 1.23 -11.36
C LYS A 94 -14.87 0.82 -9.91
N LYS A 95 -15.57 -0.28 -9.63
CA LYS A 95 -15.69 -0.84 -8.27
C LYS A 95 -14.33 -1.22 -7.68
N LEU A 96 -13.42 -1.79 -8.46
CA LEU A 96 -12.07 -2.12 -8.01
C LEU A 96 -11.25 -0.87 -7.69
N ILE A 97 -11.37 0.18 -8.50
CA ILE A 97 -10.79 1.49 -8.23
C ILE A 97 -11.41 2.08 -6.95
N GLU A 98 -12.73 2.04 -6.75
CA GLU A 98 -13.39 2.45 -5.48
C GLU A 98 -12.89 1.66 -4.27
N VAL A 99 -12.74 0.34 -4.39
CA VAL A 99 -12.17 -0.49 -3.33
C VAL A 99 -10.72 -0.11 -3.07
N SER A 100 -9.93 0.10 -4.11
CA SER A 100 -8.53 0.51 -4.02
C SER A 100 -8.38 1.90 -3.42
N ARG A 101 -9.33 2.81 -3.67
CA ARG A 101 -9.46 4.13 -3.06
C ARG A 101 -9.75 4.04 -1.56
N LEU A 102 -10.77 3.26 -1.18
CA LEU A 102 -11.22 3.12 0.22
C LEU A 102 -10.21 2.40 1.12
N LEU A 103 -9.43 1.48 0.54
CA LEU A 103 -8.36 0.78 1.25
C LEU A 103 -7.00 1.48 1.11
N GLY A 104 -6.96 2.59 0.36
CA GLY A 104 -5.83 3.08 -0.42
C GLY A 104 -4.74 3.96 0.16
N PRO A 105 -4.71 4.40 1.43
CA PRO A 105 -3.49 5.07 1.92
C PRO A 105 -2.26 4.12 2.02
N ARG A 106 -2.46 2.82 1.75
CA ARG A 106 -1.53 1.70 2.02
C ARG A 106 -0.92 1.08 0.75
N TRP A 107 -0.95 1.78 -0.39
CA TRP A 107 -0.55 1.21 -1.67
C TRP A 107 0.88 0.69 -1.61
N ASN A 108 1.04 -0.61 -1.88
CA ASN A 108 2.33 -1.21 -2.16
C ASN A 108 2.76 -0.78 -3.57
N ALA A 109 2.94 0.52 -3.80
CA ALA A 109 3.17 1.10 -5.12
C ALA A 109 4.43 0.52 -5.81
N PHE A 110 5.34 -0.04 -5.02
CA PHE A 110 6.57 -0.69 -5.47
C PHE A 110 6.48 -2.20 -5.59
N ALA A 111 5.52 -2.84 -4.92
CA ALA A 111 5.37 -4.28 -4.98
C ALA A 111 4.46 -4.63 -6.15
N PHE A 112 4.84 -5.64 -6.90
CA PHE A 112 3.95 -6.27 -7.84
C PHE A 112 3.06 -7.21 -7.03
N LEU A 113 1.75 -7.02 -7.14
CA LEU A 113 0.75 -7.66 -6.33
C LEU A 113 0.01 -8.73 -7.13
N ALA A 114 -0.01 -9.94 -6.58
CA ALA A 114 -0.93 -10.99 -6.97
C ALA A 114 -1.66 -11.52 -5.73
N PHE A 115 -2.83 -12.09 -5.93
CA PHE A 115 -3.55 -12.76 -4.87
C PHE A 115 -4.37 -13.93 -5.41
N THR A 116 -4.71 -14.86 -4.54
CA THR A 116 -5.68 -15.92 -4.83
C THR A 116 -7.05 -15.51 -4.29
N TYR A 117 -8.11 -16.10 -4.82
CA TYR A 117 -9.38 -16.11 -4.08
C TYR A 117 -9.32 -17.12 -2.92
N LEU A 118 -10.42 -17.23 -2.17
CA LEU A 118 -10.54 -18.20 -1.09
C LEU A 118 -10.50 -19.62 -1.67
N PHE A 119 -9.56 -20.44 -1.21
CA PHE A 119 -9.47 -21.86 -1.49
C PHE A 119 -9.55 -22.67 -0.20
N GLN A 120 -9.99 -23.92 -0.31
CA GLN A 120 -10.10 -24.81 0.83
C GLN A 120 -8.79 -25.59 1.02
N VAL A 121 -8.30 -25.64 2.25
CA VAL A 121 -7.18 -26.50 2.67
C VAL A 121 -7.70 -27.51 3.69
N THR A 122 -7.20 -28.73 3.61
CA THR A 122 -7.51 -29.80 4.58
C THR A 122 -6.34 -30.06 5.51
N GLU A 123 -5.12 -30.02 4.97
CA GLU A 123 -3.91 -30.43 5.69
C GLU A 123 -2.71 -29.54 5.34
N SER A 124 -2.45 -29.26 4.06
CA SER A 124 -1.19 -28.63 3.68
C SER A 124 -1.26 -27.67 2.50
N LEU A 125 -0.32 -26.73 2.51
CA LEU A 125 -0.09 -25.77 1.44
C LEU A 125 1.41 -25.73 1.13
N ARG A 126 1.77 -25.99 -0.12
CA ARG A 126 3.16 -25.92 -0.61
C ARG A 126 3.31 -24.76 -1.59
N ILE A 127 4.37 -23.96 -1.40
CA ILE A 127 4.76 -22.91 -2.34
C ILE A 127 6.13 -23.26 -2.93
N ASN A 128 6.23 -23.30 -4.25
CA ASN A 128 7.50 -23.48 -4.96
C ASN A 128 8.30 -22.18 -4.93
N SER A 129 9.04 -21.98 -3.84
CA SER A 129 9.89 -20.81 -3.60
C SER A 129 11.21 -20.89 -4.37
N THR A 130 11.64 -22.09 -4.76
CA THR A 130 12.91 -22.31 -5.46
C THR A 130 12.97 -21.56 -6.78
N GLU A 131 11.89 -21.61 -7.57
CA GLU A 131 11.82 -20.93 -8.86
C GLU A 131 11.75 -19.40 -8.73
N LEU A 132 11.09 -18.89 -7.68
CA LEU A 132 10.95 -17.44 -7.43
C LEU A 132 12.28 -16.72 -7.33
N ASN A 133 13.26 -17.38 -6.70
CA ASN A 133 14.58 -16.80 -6.44
C ASN A 133 15.38 -16.54 -7.73
N ASN A 134 14.99 -17.17 -8.85
CA ASN A 134 15.55 -16.87 -10.16
C ASN A 134 15.03 -15.56 -10.76
N TYR A 135 13.87 -15.09 -10.32
CA TYR A 135 13.20 -13.89 -10.86
C TYR A 135 13.30 -12.67 -9.94
N SER A 136 13.41 -12.88 -8.63
CA SER A 136 13.68 -11.82 -7.68
C SER A 136 14.37 -12.35 -6.42
N ASP A 137 15.20 -11.48 -5.83
CA ASP A 137 15.80 -11.66 -4.51
C ASP A 137 14.95 -11.07 -3.36
N SER A 138 13.73 -10.62 -3.65
CA SER A 138 12.85 -10.00 -2.66
C SER A 138 11.37 -10.20 -3.00
N TRP A 139 10.71 -11.03 -2.20
CA TRP A 139 9.29 -11.37 -2.36
C TRP A 139 8.70 -11.88 -1.05
N ALA A 140 7.38 -11.83 -0.91
CA ALA A 140 6.66 -12.37 0.24
C ALA A 140 5.28 -12.91 -0.16
N ALA A 141 4.96 -14.11 0.28
CA ALA A 141 3.65 -14.73 0.23
C ALA A 141 3.05 -14.74 1.64
N VAL A 142 1.94 -14.04 1.84
CA VAL A 142 1.23 -13.97 3.12
C VAL A 142 -0.06 -14.77 3.03
N ILE A 143 -0.20 -15.76 3.91
CA ILE A 143 -1.33 -16.68 3.96
C ILE A 143 -2.30 -16.19 5.02
N TYR A 144 -3.56 -16.02 4.62
CA TYR A 144 -4.62 -15.50 5.48
C TYR A 144 -5.77 -16.48 5.62
N SER A 145 -6.35 -16.55 6.82
CA SER A 145 -7.70 -17.08 7.04
C SER A 145 -8.60 -15.94 7.52
N GLY A 146 -9.55 -15.52 6.69
CA GLY A 146 -10.28 -14.27 6.89
C GLY A 146 -9.33 -13.07 6.94
N GLN A 147 -9.24 -12.40 8.09
CA GLN A 147 -8.33 -11.26 8.32
C GLN A 147 -7.05 -11.65 9.08
N LYS A 148 -6.98 -12.88 9.59
CA LYS A 148 -5.86 -13.34 10.40
C LYS A 148 -4.73 -13.79 9.49
N THR A 149 -3.54 -13.24 9.71
CA THR A 149 -2.30 -13.77 9.11
C THR A 149 -1.98 -15.09 9.79
N ILE A 150 -1.88 -16.16 9.01
CA ILE A 150 -1.61 -17.52 9.49
C ILE A 150 -0.13 -17.86 9.33
N ALA A 151 0.44 -17.48 8.19
CA ALA A 151 1.86 -17.67 7.90
C ALA A 151 2.34 -16.60 6.91
N THR A 152 3.64 -16.36 6.93
CA THR A 152 4.36 -15.59 5.91
C THR A 152 5.52 -16.44 5.45
N ILE A 153 5.68 -16.58 4.13
CA ILE A 153 6.85 -17.17 3.49
C ILE A 153 7.48 -16.07 2.65
N SER A 154 8.81 -15.93 2.70
CA SER A 154 9.48 -14.87 1.95
C SER A 154 10.80 -15.27 1.33
N SER A 155 11.44 -14.32 0.64
CA SER A 155 12.81 -14.44 0.15
C SER A 155 13.86 -14.59 1.25
N MET A 156 13.49 -14.61 2.54
CA MET A 156 14.39 -14.97 3.64
C MET A 156 14.43 -16.49 3.88
N ASP A 157 13.41 -17.21 3.39
CA ASP A 157 13.15 -18.62 3.63
C ASP A 157 13.76 -19.55 2.54
N LEU A 158 14.97 -19.24 2.08
CA LEU A 158 15.54 -19.66 0.79
C LEU A 158 15.92 -21.14 0.60
N GLU A 159 15.74 -21.99 1.61
CA GLU A 159 16.40 -23.31 1.65
C GLU A 159 15.66 -24.46 0.95
N GLN A 160 14.38 -24.33 0.59
CA GLN A 160 13.58 -25.33 -0.15
C GLN A 160 12.13 -24.85 -0.33
N ASP A 161 11.38 -25.55 -1.19
CA ASP A 161 9.91 -25.47 -1.22
C ASP A 161 9.34 -25.54 0.20
N LYS A 162 8.48 -24.58 0.53
CA LYS A 162 7.90 -24.49 1.87
C LYS A 162 6.56 -25.20 1.90
N VAL A 163 6.47 -26.22 2.73
CA VAL A 163 5.22 -26.91 3.06
C VAL A 163 4.73 -26.39 4.40
N LEU A 164 3.59 -25.72 4.40
CA LEU A 164 2.87 -25.28 5.59
C LEU A 164 1.83 -26.33 5.95
N GLN A 165 1.85 -26.78 7.20
CA GLN A 165 0.76 -27.56 7.78
C GLN A 165 -0.30 -26.58 8.28
N LEU A 166 -1.52 -26.72 7.79
CA LEU A 166 -2.63 -25.80 8.06
C LEU A 166 -3.84 -26.59 8.55
N GLU A 167 -4.60 -26.00 9.49
CA GLU A 167 -5.87 -26.56 9.90
C GLU A 167 -6.88 -26.53 8.74
N LYS A 168 -7.82 -27.47 8.73
CA LYS A 168 -8.90 -27.48 7.73
C LYS A 168 -9.67 -26.16 7.75
N GLY A 169 -9.74 -25.47 6.61
CA GLY A 169 -10.38 -24.15 6.54
C GLY A 169 -10.31 -23.50 5.16
N LEU A 170 -10.74 -22.23 5.11
CA LEU A 170 -10.65 -21.38 3.93
C LEU A 170 -9.49 -20.39 4.07
N TYR A 171 -8.69 -20.31 3.02
CA TYR A 171 -7.46 -19.51 2.99
C TYR A 171 -7.34 -18.71 1.69
N HIS A 172 -6.57 -17.63 1.73
CA HIS A 172 -6.10 -16.96 0.52
C HIS A 172 -4.66 -16.49 0.69
N ILE A 173 -3.97 -16.33 -0.43
CA ILE A 173 -2.59 -15.84 -0.48
C ILE A 173 -2.59 -14.42 -1.03
N THR A 174 -1.91 -13.52 -0.34
CA THR A 174 -1.48 -12.23 -0.92
C THR A 174 0.01 -12.31 -1.18
N TYR A 175 0.40 -12.08 -2.42
CA TYR A 175 1.76 -12.16 -2.88
C TYR A 175 2.30 -10.78 -3.26
N ARG A 176 3.50 -10.46 -2.79
CA ARG A 176 4.23 -9.23 -3.03
C ARG A 176 5.56 -9.59 -3.66
N PHE A 177 5.84 -9.03 -4.83
CA PHE A 177 7.05 -9.29 -5.58
C PHE A 177 7.78 -7.99 -5.89
N TYR A 178 9.07 -7.92 -5.59
CA TYR A 178 9.87 -6.72 -5.78
C TYR A 178 10.96 -7.00 -6.80
N THR A 179 10.90 -6.41 -7.98
CA THR A 179 11.90 -6.66 -9.03
C THR A 179 12.38 -5.36 -9.68
N ASP A 180 13.45 -5.48 -10.45
CA ASP A 180 14.00 -4.44 -11.33
C ASP A 180 13.43 -4.51 -12.73
N GLY A 181 12.96 -5.68 -13.13
CA GLY A 181 12.25 -5.86 -14.39
C GLY A 181 10.84 -5.26 -14.36
N ASP A 182 10.17 -5.39 -15.49
CA ASP A 182 8.77 -4.99 -15.65
C ASP A 182 7.80 -6.15 -15.44
N ASP A 183 8.32 -7.38 -15.33
CA ASP A 183 7.51 -8.58 -15.27
C ASP A 183 7.21 -8.99 -13.82
N LEU A 184 5.98 -9.44 -13.57
CA LEU A 184 5.59 -10.11 -12.34
C LEU A 184 5.69 -11.62 -12.54
N TYR A 185 6.25 -12.31 -11.55
CA TYR A 185 6.32 -13.77 -11.52
C TYR A 185 5.69 -14.30 -10.24
N CYS A 186 4.67 -15.13 -10.38
CA CYS A 186 3.97 -15.81 -9.31
C CYS A 186 4.36 -17.30 -9.27
N PRO A 187 4.59 -17.88 -8.08
CA PRO A 187 5.01 -19.26 -7.96
C PRO A 187 3.86 -20.23 -8.26
N GLU A 188 4.22 -21.48 -8.51
CA GLU A 188 3.27 -22.58 -8.35
C GLU A 188 2.93 -22.77 -6.86
N VAL A 189 1.65 -23.04 -6.59
CA VAL A 189 1.15 -23.40 -5.26
C VAL A 189 0.41 -24.71 -5.34
N THR A 190 0.75 -25.66 -4.47
CA THR A 190 0.06 -26.95 -4.34
C THR A 190 -0.73 -26.99 -3.03
N ILE A 191 -1.99 -27.40 -3.09
CA ILE A 191 -2.90 -27.51 -1.94
C ILE A 191 -3.25 -28.99 -1.74
N ASP A 192 -3.03 -29.50 -0.53
CA ASP A 192 -3.31 -30.88 -0.13
C ASP A 192 -2.73 -31.94 -1.11
N ASP A 193 -1.56 -31.65 -1.71
CA ASP A 193 -0.88 -32.47 -2.74
C ASP A 193 -1.78 -32.89 -3.94
N LYS A 194 -2.86 -32.14 -4.21
CA LYS A 194 -3.87 -32.47 -5.24
C LYS A 194 -4.21 -31.32 -6.16
N TRP A 195 -4.42 -30.13 -5.60
CA TRP A 195 -4.83 -28.95 -6.38
C TRP A 195 -3.63 -28.06 -6.62
N HIS A 196 -3.54 -27.53 -7.84
CA HIS A 196 -2.40 -26.74 -8.27
C HIS A 196 -2.85 -25.38 -8.80
N ILE A 197 -2.35 -24.31 -8.21
CA ILE A 197 -2.36 -22.97 -8.80
C ILE A 197 -1.08 -22.88 -9.63
N PRO A 198 -1.17 -22.83 -10.97
CA PRO A 198 0.02 -22.87 -11.81
C PRO A 198 0.88 -21.62 -11.60
N ALA A 199 2.18 -21.77 -11.81
CA ALA A 199 3.08 -20.64 -11.94
C ALA A 199 2.58 -19.69 -13.05
N TYR A 200 2.76 -18.39 -12.85
CA TYR A 200 2.23 -17.39 -13.76
C TYR A 200 3.19 -16.23 -13.93
N LYS A 201 3.44 -15.86 -15.19
CA LYS A 201 4.27 -14.71 -15.56
C LYS A 201 3.40 -13.67 -16.26
N TYR A 202 3.42 -12.45 -15.71
CA TYR A 202 2.73 -11.30 -16.28
C TYR A 202 3.74 -10.30 -16.81
N THR A 203 3.73 -10.05 -18.11
CA THR A 203 4.67 -9.14 -18.76
C THR A 203 4.22 -7.69 -18.69
N GLU A 204 5.17 -6.76 -18.62
CA GLU A 204 4.90 -5.31 -18.57
C GLU A 204 4.01 -4.85 -17.41
N TYR A 205 4.00 -5.61 -16.31
CA TYR A 205 3.25 -5.29 -15.10
C TYR A 205 3.53 -3.86 -14.61
N ARG A 206 4.81 -3.45 -14.56
CA ARG A 206 5.21 -2.13 -14.06
C ARG A 206 4.49 -1.00 -14.79
N LYS A 207 4.49 -1.04 -16.12
CA LYS A 207 3.87 -0.01 -16.96
C LYS A 207 2.38 0.15 -16.66
N LYS A 208 1.69 -0.97 -16.42
CA LYS A 208 0.24 -0.95 -16.11
C LYS A 208 -0.02 -0.47 -14.69
N ASN A 209 0.81 -0.90 -13.72
CA ASN A 209 0.75 -0.41 -12.36
C ASN A 209 0.98 1.10 -12.30
N ASP A 210 1.98 1.60 -13.05
CA ASP A 210 2.27 3.03 -13.15
C ASP A 210 1.12 3.81 -13.78
N TYR A 211 0.58 3.31 -14.89
CA TYR A 211 -0.59 3.91 -15.54
C TYR A 211 -1.81 3.98 -14.60
N MET A 212 -2.05 2.96 -13.79
CA MET A 212 -3.17 2.94 -12.85
C MET A 212 -3.03 4.04 -11.78
N PHE A 213 -1.83 4.23 -11.23
CA PHE A 213 -1.58 5.34 -10.31
C PHE A 213 -1.68 6.71 -10.98
N ASP A 214 -1.20 6.84 -12.22
CA ASP A 214 -1.37 8.08 -13.00
C ASP A 214 -2.84 8.39 -13.26
N VAL A 215 -3.67 7.38 -13.51
CA VAL A 215 -5.12 7.54 -13.65
C VAL A 215 -5.75 7.99 -12.34
N ILE A 216 -5.36 7.40 -11.20
CA ILE A 216 -5.91 7.83 -9.91
C ILE A 216 -5.47 9.26 -9.58
N GLU A 217 -4.21 9.60 -9.84
CA GLU A 217 -3.70 10.95 -9.63
C GLU A 217 -4.36 11.97 -10.57
N LYS A 218 -4.66 11.63 -11.83
CA LYS A 218 -5.40 12.51 -12.75
C LYS A 218 -6.88 12.64 -12.39
N ASN A 219 -7.43 11.64 -11.71
CA ASN A 219 -8.83 11.59 -11.27
C ASN A 219 -8.90 11.68 -9.74
N ARG A 220 -8.23 12.70 -9.17
CA ARG A 220 -8.37 13.05 -7.74
C ARG A 220 -9.85 13.26 -7.40
N HIS A 221 -10.19 13.29 -6.13
CA HIS A 221 -11.54 13.62 -5.71
C HIS A 221 -11.51 14.16 -4.29
N SER A 222 -12.37 15.13 -4.01
CA SER A 222 -12.47 15.80 -2.71
C SER A 222 -12.69 14.81 -1.55
N LEU A 223 -13.44 13.74 -1.81
CA LEU A 223 -13.61 12.63 -0.88
C LEU A 223 -12.28 12.00 -0.40
N TYR A 224 -11.26 11.87 -1.25
CA TYR A 224 -9.96 11.33 -0.81
C TYR A 224 -9.26 12.29 0.12
N LEU A 225 -9.37 13.59 -0.15
CA LEU A 225 -8.86 14.60 0.75
C LEU A 225 -9.56 14.46 2.10
N TRP A 226 -10.89 14.43 2.14
CA TRP A 226 -11.64 14.22 3.39
C TRP A 226 -11.26 12.94 4.13
N GLN A 227 -11.03 11.83 3.42
CA GLN A 227 -10.65 10.56 4.02
C GLN A 227 -9.21 10.54 4.56
N GLN A 228 -8.28 11.28 3.95
CA GLN A 228 -6.85 11.14 4.24
C GLN A 228 -6.20 12.43 4.78
N TYR A 229 -6.94 13.53 4.88
CA TYR A 229 -6.43 14.81 5.34
C TYR A 229 -5.74 14.71 6.71
N TYR A 230 -6.32 13.92 7.61
CA TYR A 230 -5.78 13.69 8.94
C TYR A 230 -4.33 13.16 8.93
N VAL A 231 -3.92 12.42 7.90
CA VAL A 231 -2.60 11.79 7.81
C VAL A 231 -1.47 12.82 7.86
N PHE A 232 -1.57 13.86 7.03
CA PHE A 232 -0.54 14.90 6.95
C PHE A 232 -0.38 15.63 8.30
N HIS A 233 -1.49 16.03 8.92
CA HIS A 233 -1.48 16.74 10.21
C HIS A 233 -1.05 15.84 11.36
N TRP A 234 -1.43 14.57 11.34
CA TRP A 234 -0.95 13.59 12.31
C TRP A 234 0.56 13.43 12.22
N LEU A 235 1.11 13.26 11.00
CA LEU A 235 2.55 13.17 10.79
C LEU A 235 3.29 14.45 11.20
N LYS A 236 2.73 15.62 10.87
CA LYS A 236 3.31 16.92 11.23
C LYS A 236 3.39 17.13 12.75
N ASN A 237 2.47 16.54 13.50
CA ASN A 237 2.40 16.66 14.95
C ASN A 237 2.59 15.29 15.63
N ILE A 238 3.35 14.36 15.03
CA ILE A 238 3.45 12.97 15.50
C ILE A 238 3.90 12.86 16.96
N THR A 239 4.70 13.81 17.44
CA THR A 239 5.15 13.92 18.84
C THR A 239 4.01 14.19 19.84
N GLN A 240 2.86 14.68 19.38
CA GLN A 240 1.68 14.95 20.18
C GLN A 240 0.66 13.81 20.15
N TYR A 241 0.90 12.79 19.34
CA TYR A 241 -0.03 11.70 19.12
C TYR A 241 0.59 10.32 19.41
N ASP A 242 -0.27 9.32 19.58
CA ASP A 242 0.17 7.93 19.73
C ASP A 242 0.63 7.35 18.38
N GLU A 243 1.95 7.19 18.23
CA GLU A 243 2.58 6.58 17.06
C GLU A 243 2.10 5.14 16.82
N LYS A 244 1.82 4.37 17.89
CA LYS A 244 1.31 3.00 17.75
C LYS A 244 -0.07 3.00 17.10
N ARG A 245 -0.92 3.96 17.46
CA ARG A 245 -2.23 4.12 16.84
C ARG A 245 -2.10 4.55 15.38
N PHE A 246 -1.20 5.51 15.10
CA PHE A 246 -0.94 5.93 13.72
C PHE A 246 -0.49 4.77 12.85
N THR A 247 0.47 3.98 13.34
CA THR A 247 0.99 2.82 12.62
C THR A 247 -0.08 1.76 12.38
N GLN A 248 -0.95 1.48 13.35
CA GLN A 248 -2.08 0.56 13.16
C GLN A 248 -3.10 1.06 12.13
N GLU A 249 -3.30 2.38 12.03
CA GLU A 249 -4.32 2.96 11.16
C GLU A 249 -3.86 3.20 9.71
N TRP A 250 -2.62 3.67 9.56
CA TRP A 250 -2.11 4.18 8.29
C TRP A 250 -1.07 3.27 7.65
N MET A 251 -0.25 2.54 8.42
CA MET A 251 0.80 1.73 7.83
C MET A 251 0.23 0.50 7.11
N PRO A 252 0.84 0.08 5.99
CA PRO A 252 0.55 -1.22 5.40
C PRO A 252 0.73 -2.34 6.42
N VAL A 253 -0.02 -3.44 6.25
CA VAL A 253 0.15 -4.63 7.08
C VAL A 253 1.63 -5.03 7.10
N PRO A 254 2.25 -5.12 8.29
CA PRO A 254 3.68 -5.34 8.41
C PRO A 254 4.08 -6.61 7.67
N ASN A 255 5.21 -6.53 6.96
CA ASN A 255 5.92 -7.67 6.43
C ASN A 255 7.20 -7.79 7.26
N PRO A 256 7.54 -8.96 7.84
CA PRO A 256 8.74 -9.11 8.66
C PRO A 256 10.02 -8.60 7.97
N ASP A 257 10.06 -8.69 6.65
CA ASP A 257 11.18 -8.36 5.79
C ASP A 257 11.20 -6.89 5.36
N THR A 258 10.30 -6.06 5.89
CA THR A 258 10.12 -4.69 5.44
C THR A 258 10.15 -3.71 6.59
N TYR A 259 11.10 -2.78 6.49
CA TYR A 259 11.19 -1.64 7.38
C TYR A 259 10.67 -0.40 6.67
N TYR A 260 10.14 0.52 7.47
CA TYR A 260 9.58 1.76 6.98
C TYR A 260 10.17 2.94 7.73
N SER A 261 10.39 4.02 7.00
CA SER A 261 10.62 5.36 7.54
C SER A 261 9.63 6.29 6.86
N TYR A 262 8.96 7.15 7.62
CA TYR A 262 7.90 8.00 7.11
C TYR A 262 7.89 9.33 7.85
N GLY A 263 7.24 10.31 7.25
CA GLY A 263 7.06 11.64 7.82
C GLY A 263 6.28 12.52 6.87
N TYR A 264 6.22 13.82 7.17
CA TYR A 264 5.57 14.80 6.32
C TYR A 264 6.59 15.54 5.44
N LEU A 265 6.11 16.11 4.34
CA LEU A 265 6.81 17.08 3.51
C LEU A 265 5.87 18.26 3.25
N GLU A 266 6.36 19.47 3.44
CA GLU A 266 5.67 20.68 3.01
C GLU A 266 6.04 21.01 1.56
N LYS A 267 5.16 21.74 0.88
CA LYS A 267 5.39 22.22 -0.48
C LYS A 267 6.78 22.85 -0.64
N GLY A 268 7.52 22.38 -1.64
CA GLY A 268 8.87 22.86 -1.94
C GLY A 268 9.99 22.09 -1.23
N GLN A 269 9.67 21.20 -0.29
CA GLN A 269 10.65 20.33 0.37
C GLN A 269 10.92 19.07 -0.46
N GLY A 270 12.06 18.44 -0.20
CA GLY A 270 12.45 17.15 -0.77
C GLY A 270 13.31 16.37 0.23
N ILE A 271 13.67 15.14 -0.12
CA ILE A 271 14.51 14.26 0.70
C ILE A 271 15.87 14.12 0.06
N GLN A 272 16.91 14.30 0.87
CA GLN A 272 18.25 13.86 0.56
C GLN A 272 18.62 12.69 1.46
N MET A 273 19.28 11.67 0.89
CA MET A 273 19.81 10.55 1.65
C MET A 273 21.25 10.24 1.29
N LYS A 274 22.03 9.87 2.30
CA LYS A 274 23.31 9.16 2.15
C LYS A 274 23.18 7.81 2.85
N ILE A 275 23.33 6.75 2.07
CA ILE A 275 23.02 5.37 2.45
C ILE A 275 24.31 4.57 2.49
N GLU A 276 24.51 3.80 3.54
CA GLU A 276 25.69 2.94 3.66
C GLU A 276 25.66 1.81 2.63
N LYS A 277 26.84 1.44 2.12
CA LYS A 277 26.98 0.36 1.15
C LYS A 277 26.37 -0.96 1.64
N ARG A 278 26.58 -1.30 2.92
CA ARG A 278 26.00 -2.50 3.54
C ARG A 278 24.47 -2.50 3.51
N THR A 279 23.84 -1.34 3.67
CA THR A 279 22.38 -1.18 3.57
C THR A 279 21.92 -1.37 2.13
N MET A 280 22.63 -0.80 1.15
CA MET A 280 22.35 -1.00 -0.28
C MET A 280 22.48 -2.46 -0.73
N GLU A 281 23.43 -3.20 -0.14
CA GLU A 281 23.64 -4.62 -0.42
C GLU A 281 22.50 -5.49 0.15
N LYS A 282 22.00 -5.15 1.35
CA LYS A 282 20.98 -5.93 2.07
C LYS A 282 19.54 -5.56 1.73
N PHE A 283 19.27 -4.37 1.22
CA PHE A 283 17.91 -3.87 1.04
C PHE A 283 17.65 -3.36 -0.37
N ARG A 284 16.44 -3.59 -0.86
CA ARG A 284 15.82 -2.76 -1.90
C ARG A 284 15.20 -1.56 -1.21
N ILE A 285 15.63 -0.37 -1.58
CA ILE A 285 15.17 0.88 -0.96
C ILE A 285 14.27 1.61 -1.97
N TYR A 286 13.09 2.00 -1.49
CA TYR A 286 12.10 2.71 -2.30
C TYR A 286 11.68 3.99 -1.60
N VAL A 287 11.54 5.07 -2.36
CA VAL A 287 11.07 6.38 -1.88
C VAL A 287 9.75 6.68 -2.55
N MET A 288 8.74 6.98 -1.74
CA MET A 288 7.42 7.41 -2.19
C MET A 288 7.07 8.74 -1.58
N PHE A 289 6.55 9.66 -2.38
CA PHE A 289 5.82 10.83 -1.88
C PHE A 289 4.34 10.65 -2.13
N LEU A 290 3.56 11.01 -1.13
CA LEU A 290 2.12 10.99 -1.11
C LEU A 290 1.64 12.43 -0.96
N ASN A 291 0.61 12.85 -1.68
CA ASN A 291 -0.05 14.12 -1.39
C ASN A 291 -0.98 14.02 -0.15
N GLN A 292 -1.68 15.10 0.20
CA GLN A 292 -2.65 15.10 1.32
C GLN A 292 -3.84 14.14 1.15
N MET A 293 -4.05 13.60 -0.05
CA MET A 293 -5.04 12.57 -0.35
C MET A 293 -4.48 11.14 -0.19
N SER A 294 -3.23 11.00 0.27
CA SER A 294 -2.46 9.75 0.27
C SER A 294 -2.33 9.08 -1.12
N ILE A 295 -2.33 9.87 -2.20
CA ILE A 295 -2.05 9.38 -3.56
C ILE A 295 -0.55 9.51 -3.83
N PRO A 296 0.15 8.45 -4.30
CA PRO A 296 1.54 8.53 -4.71
C PRO A 296 1.74 9.47 -5.89
N ILE A 297 2.60 10.47 -5.68
CA ILE A 297 3.01 11.47 -6.67
C ILE A 297 4.50 11.36 -7.03
N LEU A 298 5.27 10.61 -6.24
CA LEU A 298 6.64 10.19 -6.54
C LEU A 298 6.78 8.73 -6.15
N ARG A 299 7.41 7.92 -6.99
CA ARG A 299 7.61 6.48 -6.77
C ARG A 299 8.94 6.06 -7.39
N GLU A 300 10.00 6.01 -6.59
CA GLU A 300 11.34 5.71 -7.09
C GLU A 300 12.03 4.60 -6.30
N ARG A 301 12.91 3.85 -6.98
CA ARG A 301 13.87 2.95 -6.33
C ARG A 301 15.19 3.69 -6.19
N VAL A 302 15.77 3.64 -5.00
CA VAL A 302 17.12 4.14 -4.75
C VAL A 302 18.13 3.09 -5.18
N ARG A 303 19.02 3.46 -6.10
CA ARG A 303 20.05 2.56 -6.66
C ARG A 303 21.48 2.96 -6.30
N GLU A 304 21.65 4.16 -5.77
CA GLU A 304 22.94 4.75 -5.43
C GLU A 304 23.03 5.02 -3.93
N ASP A 305 24.25 5.14 -3.42
CA ASP A 305 24.53 5.46 -2.01
C ASP A 305 24.18 6.92 -1.66
N ARG A 306 23.87 7.74 -2.66
CA ARG A 306 23.35 9.09 -2.52
C ARG A 306 22.07 9.22 -3.31
N TYR A 307 21.05 9.80 -2.68
CA TYR A 307 19.77 10.04 -3.31
C TYR A 307 19.30 11.46 -2.99
N VAL A 308 18.75 12.14 -4.00
CA VAL A 308 18.09 13.43 -3.85
C VAL A 308 16.80 13.36 -4.63
N SER A 309 15.67 13.48 -3.94
CA SER A 309 14.36 13.50 -4.60
C SER A 309 14.13 14.84 -5.30
N PRO A 310 13.18 14.91 -6.24
CA PRO A 310 12.55 16.17 -6.61
C PRO A 310 11.90 16.85 -5.39
N ARG A 311 11.62 18.15 -5.51
CA ARG A 311 10.79 18.87 -4.54
C ARG A 311 9.32 18.54 -4.75
N ILE A 312 8.57 18.37 -3.65
CA ILE A 312 7.13 18.15 -3.69
C ILE A 312 6.39 19.44 -4.08
N ARG A 313 5.32 19.33 -4.86
CA ARG A 313 4.56 20.49 -5.38
C ARG A 313 3.42 20.94 -4.47
N GLU A 314 3.08 20.10 -3.50
CA GLU A 314 1.98 20.26 -2.55
C GLU A 314 2.37 19.58 -1.23
N ASP A 315 1.69 19.92 -0.13
CA ASP A 315 1.91 19.27 1.15
C ASP A 315 1.58 17.78 1.08
N GLY A 316 2.24 16.98 1.90
CA GLY A 316 2.10 15.55 1.81
C GLY A 316 2.94 14.75 2.79
N ALA A 317 3.06 13.47 2.52
CA ALA A 317 3.86 12.55 3.29
C ALA A 317 4.97 11.96 2.44
N TYR A 318 6.06 11.56 3.09
CA TYR A 318 7.03 10.65 2.49
C TYR A 318 6.96 9.30 3.16
N PHE A 319 7.39 8.30 2.39
CA PHE A 319 7.42 6.92 2.81
C PHE A 319 8.61 6.23 2.15
N ILE A 320 9.61 5.90 2.95
CA ILE A 320 10.81 5.17 2.57
C ILE A 320 10.65 3.74 3.03
N ARG A 321 10.76 2.80 2.09
CA ARG A 321 10.61 1.37 2.33
C ARG A 321 11.93 0.67 2.10
N PHE A 322 12.36 -0.11 3.08
CA PHE A 322 13.52 -0.99 3.00
C PHE A 322 13.02 -2.42 2.97
N VAL A 323 13.18 -3.11 1.84
CA VAL A 323 12.77 -4.52 1.69
C VAL A 323 14.02 -5.38 1.66
N TYR A 324 14.13 -6.33 2.58
CA TYR A 324 15.30 -7.19 2.71
C TYR A 324 15.54 -8.04 1.44
N ARG A 325 16.81 -8.34 1.17
CA ARG A 325 17.30 -9.21 0.08
C ARG A 325 18.22 -10.28 0.69
N GLY A 326 17.96 -11.56 0.44
CA GLY A 326 18.83 -12.68 0.83
C GLY A 326 18.48 -13.39 2.15
N LYS A 327 19.39 -14.24 2.67
CA LYS A 327 19.23 -15.02 3.91
C LYS A 327 19.43 -14.15 5.16
N LEU A 328 18.72 -14.44 6.26
CA LEU A 328 18.75 -13.67 7.50
C LEU A 328 20.06 -13.79 8.31
N GLU A 329 20.96 -14.71 7.96
CA GLU A 329 22.04 -15.21 8.83
C GLU A 329 23.17 -14.21 9.17
N GLU A 330 23.15 -12.97 8.67
CA GLU A 330 24.21 -11.98 8.96
C GLU A 330 23.69 -10.60 9.39
N VAL A 331 22.53 -10.57 10.01
CA VAL A 331 22.04 -9.34 10.67
C VAL A 331 21.55 -9.73 12.06
N GLU A 332 22.48 -9.74 13.03
CA GLU A 332 22.08 -9.15 14.30
C GLU A 332 21.45 -7.81 13.93
N PRO A 333 20.22 -7.54 14.37
CA PRO A 333 19.62 -6.25 14.12
C PRO A 333 20.53 -5.21 14.73
N ALA A 334 21.39 -4.62 13.91
CA ALA A 334 21.70 -3.20 13.99
C ALA A 334 20.40 -2.44 13.64
N ILE A 335 19.33 -2.75 14.38
CA ILE A 335 18.27 -1.84 14.73
C ILE A 335 18.98 -0.86 15.67
N TYR A 336 19.75 0.04 15.09
CA TYR A 336 19.90 1.33 15.72
C TYR A 336 18.52 1.98 15.57
N MET A 337 17.86 2.10 16.72
CA MET A 337 16.74 2.97 16.97
C MET A 337 16.60 4.08 15.93
N ILE A 338 15.53 4.01 15.12
CA ILE A 338 14.86 5.23 14.65
C ILE A 338 13.92 5.66 15.79
N GLU A 339 14.47 5.80 16.99
CA GLU A 339 13.81 6.42 18.14
C GLU A 339 14.67 7.64 18.48
N THR A 340 14.16 8.82 18.14
CA THR A 340 14.61 10.14 18.59
C THR A 340 16.02 10.64 18.19
N THR A 341 16.76 9.97 17.31
CA THR A 341 17.99 10.56 16.70
C THR A 341 18.03 10.31 15.19
N PRO A 342 18.31 11.31 14.34
CA PRO A 342 18.30 11.15 12.89
C PRO A 342 19.59 10.45 12.44
N LEU A 343 19.62 9.12 12.23
CA LEU A 343 20.71 8.45 11.48
C LEU A 343 20.53 6.92 11.31
N MET A 344 20.03 6.49 10.14
CA MET A 344 20.74 5.54 9.25
C MET A 344 20.91 6.15 7.83
N ILE A 345 20.70 7.47 7.78
CA ILE A 345 20.95 8.38 6.67
C ILE A 345 21.91 9.41 7.26
N THR A 346 23.11 9.61 6.72
CA THR A 346 24.11 10.57 7.27
C THR A 346 23.75 12.04 7.05
N GLY A 347 22.46 12.36 7.07
CA GLY A 347 21.86 13.66 6.76
C GLY A 347 20.62 13.47 5.91
N MET A 348 19.46 13.30 6.57
CA MET A 348 18.18 13.55 5.91
C MET A 348 17.82 14.99 6.20
N ILE A 349 18.10 15.88 5.26
CA ILE A 349 17.77 17.29 5.36
C ILE A 349 16.58 17.52 4.44
N ALA A 350 15.43 17.91 5.01
CA ALA A 350 14.42 18.61 4.24
C ALA A 350 15.05 19.95 3.83
N TYR A 351 15.39 20.08 2.54
CA TYR A 351 16.11 21.26 2.07
C TYR A 351 15.14 22.29 1.48
N GLU A 352 15.15 23.49 2.06
CA GLU A 352 14.59 24.69 1.47
C GLU A 352 15.75 25.52 0.91
N HIS A 353 15.78 25.76 -0.40
CA HIS A 353 16.55 26.90 -0.92
C HIS A 353 15.56 27.87 -1.54
N ASN A 354 15.45 29.02 -0.88
CA ASN A 354 14.92 30.26 -1.44
C ASN A 354 15.80 30.62 -2.64
N PHE A 355 15.20 30.73 -3.82
CA PHE A 355 15.76 31.51 -4.92
C PHE A 355 15.03 32.84 -4.97
#